data_AF-A0A841H2U4-F1
#
_entry.id   AF-A0A841H2U4-F1
#
_cell.length_a   1.000
_cell.length_b   1.000
_cell.length_c   1.000
_cell.angle_alpha   90.00
_cell.angle_beta   90.00
_cell.angle_gamma   90.00
#
_symmetry.space_group_name_H-M   'P 1'
#
loop_
_entity.id
_entity.type
_entity.pdbx_description
1 polymer ?
#
loop_
_entity_poly.entity_id
_entity_poly.type
_entity_poly.pdbx_seq_one_letter_code
_entity_poly.pdbx_strand_id
1 'polypeptide(L)'
;MYEDLFRTVQEATEGAYDVLGELGHDQERIAFLARDLDTGLLTVLALAFQGDEIEVIPRLGPGVPVVGSLCMGCGSPKEGWEDRCANCETRGYGTGSITPEGGADALLRTVSSAAAGTYDVLGALERTGGAPLYFAREAGSGRLVGLALQQDPGERDGFSLVLAWEGPLASAAPAADYAAPADYGYEPEPAYDEGWPAPAPDEITDPMLGLSRADADAAASPAPAPRRRHGLLTVAGIGVAVFGGLALFALLGSGADEPAAPEPTTVAAVPAPVPADTPLAVPAVQPDTPAAAPVRTEEPRERPKREESTRKAVVILDGSLPGGWSRSVNGGAPSSNPTVQLTPRRTATIVVDAPGYCTETRTFQLGPGAEQRWVLAMRERPLVGEC
;
A
#
# COMPACT_ATOMS: atom_id res chain seq x y z
N MET A 1 -12.42 17.51 -9.20
CA MET A 1 -12.52 17.49 -7.72
C MET A 1 -11.23 17.02 -7.07
N TYR A 2 -10.76 15.77 -7.26
CA TYR A 2 -9.48 15.32 -6.67
C TYR A 2 -8.26 16.09 -7.20
N GLU A 3 -8.18 16.35 -8.50
CA GLU A 3 -7.10 17.16 -9.09
C GLU A 3 -7.08 18.60 -8.53
N ASP A 4 -8.25 19.16 -8.23
CA ASP A 4 -8.36 20.51 -7.67
C ASP A 4 -7.83 20.56 -6.23
N LEU A 5 -8.11 19.54 -5.42
CA LEU A 5 -7.57 19.43 -4.06
C LEU A 5 -6.06 19.26 -4.05
N PHE A 6 -5.51 18.37 -4.90
CA PHE A 6 -4.06 18.17 -4.99
C PHE A 6 -3.34 19.48 -5.34
N ARG A 7 -3.82 20.18 -6.38
CA ARG A 7 -3.28 21.49 -6.77
C ARG A 7 -3.40 22.51 -5.63
N THR A 8 -4.53 22.54 -4.93
CA THR A 8 -4.75 23.46 -3.80
C THR A 8 -3.73 23.23 -2.69
N VAL A 9 -3.47 21.96 -2.32
CA VAL A 9 -2.46 21.62 -1.30
C VAL A 9 -1.06 21.99 -1.78
N GLN A 10 -0.74 21.73 -3.05
CA GLN A 10 0.55 22.08 -3.63
C GLN A 10 0.79 23.60 -3.61
N GLU A 11 -0.19 24.41 -4.03
CA GLU A 11 -0.13 25.87 -3.97
C GLU A 11 -0.02 26.39 -2.52
N ALA A 12 -0.79 25.81 -1.60
CA ALA A 12 -0.78 26.22 -0.19
C ALA A 12 0.52 25.88 0.55
N THR A 13 1.29 24.90 0.05
CA THR A 13 2.53 24.43 0.67
C THR A 13 3.78 24.74 -0.16
N GLU A 14 3.62 25.55 -1.21
CA GLU A 14 4.70 25.95 -2.11
C GLU A 14 5.87 26.57 -1.33
N GLY A 15 7.08 26.12 -1.64
CA GLY A 15 8.32 26.59 -1.03
C GLY A 15 8.65 25.99 0.34
N ALA A 16 7.72 25.26 0.97
CA ALA A 16 8.00 24.49 2.20
C ALA A 16 8.02 22.98 1.93
N TYR A 17 7.11 22.50 1.08
CA TYR A 17 6.97 21.08 0.79
C TYR A 17 6.82 20.81 -0.70
N ASP A 18 7.36 19.68 -1.15
CA ASP A 18 7.11 19.10 -2.47
C ASP A 18 6.11 17.94 -2.34
N VAL A 19 4.90 18.13 -2.85
CA VAL A 19 3.81 17.15 -2.71
C VAL A 19 3.98 16.05 -3.76
N LEU A 20 4.23 14.82 -3.30
CA LEU A 20 4.61 13.68 -4.13
C LEU A 20 3.42 12.86 -4.63
N GLY A 21 2.32 12.80 -3.86
CA GLY A 21 1.13 12.03 -4.24
C GLY A 21 0.18 11.75 -3.07
N GLU A 22 -1.02 11.26 -3.37
CA GLU A 22 -1.99 10.83 -2.36
C GLU A 22 -1.60 9.48 -1.73
N LEU A 23 -1.64 9.41 -0.39
CA LEU A 23 -1.49 8.17 0.39
C LEU A 23 -2.83 7.50 0.69
N GLY A 24 -3.88 8.30 0.85
CA GLY A 24 -5.23 7.80 1.04
C GLY A 24 -6.18 8.87 1.55
N HIS A 25 -7.44 8.47 1.71
CA HIS A 25 -8.49 9.30 2.27
C HIS A 25 -9.46 8.44 3.08
N ASP A 26 -10.12 9.06 4.04
CA ASP A 26 -11.26 8.51 4.77
C ASP A 26 -12.48 9.42 4.57
N GLN A 27 -13.44 9.41 5.51
CA GLN A 27 -14.63 10.27 5.42
C GLN A 27 -14.37 11.72 5.84
N GLU A 28 -13.28 11.98 6.55
CA GLU A 28 -12.97 13.25 7.19
C GLU A 28 -11.71 13.91 6.63
N ARG A 29 -10.77 13.13 6.09
CA ARG A 29 -9.44 13.59 5.71
C ARG A 29 -8.92 12.96 4.43
N ILE A 30 -8.00 13.66 3.79
CA ILE A 30 -7.12 13.15 2.73
C ILE A 30 -5.66 13.36 3.16
N ALA A 31 -4.82 12.36 2.94
CA ALA A 31 -3.40 12.38 3.25
C ALA A 31 -2.56 12.35 1.99
N PHE A 32 -1.56 13.23 1.93
CA PHE A 32 -0.58 13.31 0.86
C PHE A 32 0.80 13.01 1.40
N LEU A 33 1.59 12.26 0.63
CA LEU A 33 3.02 12.15 0.85
C LEU A 33 3.67 13.42 0.31
N ALA A 34 4.56 14.02 1.11
CA ALA A 34 5.34 15.16 0.70
C ALA A 34 6.80 15.01 1.12
N ARG A 35 7.67 15.78 0.50
CA ARG A 35 9.05 15.98 0.92
C ARG A 35 9.18 17.37 1.51
N ASP A 36 9.72 17.46 2.72
CA ASP A 36 10.13 18.72 3.32
C ASP A 36 11.35 19.26 2.56
N LEU A 37 11.25 20.49 2.03
CA LEU A 37 12.31 21.08 1.20
C LEU A 37 13.53 21.55 2.02
N ASP A 38 13.36 21.81 3.32
CA ASP A 38 14.45 22.22 4.20
C ASP A 38 15.28 21.01 4.66
N THR A 39 14.61 19.89 4.97
CA THR A 39 15.26 18.68 5.52
C THR A 39 15.49 17.58 4.50
N GLY A 40 14.79 17.62 3.36
CA GLY A 40 14.79 16.56 2.36
C GLY A 40 14.06 15.27 2.78
N LEU A 41 13.52 15.23 4.00
CA LEU A 41 12.84 14.07 4.57
C LEU A 41 11.40 13.96 4.08
N LEU A 42 10.89 12.73 4.05
CA LEU A 42 9.47 12.51 3.76
C LEU A 42 8.61 12.88 4.97
N THR A 43 7.41 13.39 4.70
CA THR A 43 6.39 13.72 5.69
C THR A 43 5.00 13.45 5.11
N VAL A 44 3.97 13.52 5.94
CA VAL A 44 2.58 13.43 5.51
C VAL A 44 1.88 14.76 5.74
N LEU A 45 1.16 15.22 4.73
CA LEU A 45 0.26 16.38 4.82
C LEU A 45 -1.17 15.84 4.88
N ALA A 46 -1.86 16.02 5.99
CA ALA A 46 -3.25 15.64 6.15
C ALA A 46 -4.15 16.87 6.09
N LEU A 47 -5.16 16.84 5.21
CA LEU A 47 -6.15 17.90 5.04
C LEU A 47 -7.52 17.37 5.45
N ALA A 48 -8.20 18.07 6.34
CA ALA A 48 -9.59 17.76 6.70
C ALA A 48 -10.57 18.31 5.67
N PHE A 49 -11.63 17.58 5.31
CA PHE A 49 -12.61 18.05 4.31
C PHE A 49 -13.46 19.24 4.78
N GLN A 50 -13.57 19.45 6.10
CA GLN A 50 -14.35 20.54 6.68
C GLN A 50 -13.51 21.76 7.09
N GLY A 51 -12.21 21.80 6.74
CA GLY A 51 -11.34 22.92 7.10
C GLY A 51 -10.25 23.17 6.08
N ASP A 52 -9.67 24.36 6.14
CA ASP A 52 -8.55 24.78 5.29
C ASP A 52 -7.19 24.54 5.99
N GLU A 53 -7.19 23.81 7.11
CA GLU A 53 -5.99 23.55 7.90
C GLU A 53 -5.28 22.28 7.41
N ILE A 54 -4.01 22.43 7.06
CA ILE A 54 -3.11 21.33 6.69
C ILE A 54 -2.34 20.93 7.94
N GLU A 55 -2.58 19.70 8.41
CA GLU A 55 -1.82 19.08 9.50
C GLU A 55 -0.56 18.42 8.94
N VAL A 56 0.61 18.81 9.45
CA VAL A 56 1.89 18.19 9.08
C VAL A 56 2.20 17.06 10.06
N ILE A 57 2.25 15.84 9.55
CA ILE A 57 2.44 14.60 10.31
C ILE A 57 3.80 13.99 9.94
N PRO A 58 4.82 14.08 10.81
CA PRO A 58 6.17 13.61 10.50
C PRO A 58 6.32 12.09 10.53
N ARG A 59 5.29 11.36 11.00
CA ARG A 59 5.34 9.91 11.21
C ARG A 59 4.02 9.26 10.87
N LEU A 60 4.08 8.11 10.21
CA LEU A 60 2.91 7.29 9.96
C LEU A 60 2.37 6.69 11.26
N GLY A 61 1.06 6.75 11.43
CA GLY A 61 0.37 6.24 12.61
C GLY A 61 -1.10 5.95 12.30
N PRO A 62 -1.91 5.64 13.35
CA PRO A 62 -3.33 5.31 13.19
C PRO A 62 -4.16 6.47 12.62
N GLY A 63 -3.73 7.73 12.79
CA GLY A 63 -4.47 8.90 12.31
C GLY A 63 -4.23 9.26 10.83
N VAL A 64 -3.40 8.50 10.10
CA VAL A 64 -3.16 8.75 8.68
C VAL A 64 -3.99 7.76 7.87
N PRO A 65 -4.95 8.22 7.04
CA PRO A 65 -5.79 7.33 6.26
C PRO A 65 -4.96 6.48 5.27
N VAL A 66 -5.42 5.25 5.06
CA VAL A 66 -4.86 4.31 4.07
C VAL A 66 -5.97 3.87 3.12
N VAL A 67 -5.71 3.98 1.82
CA VAL A 67 -6.61 3.39 0.82
C VAL A 67 -6.06 2.04 0.36
N GLY A 68 -6.96 1.05 0.33
CA GLY A 68 -6.75 -0.21 -0.40
C GLY A 68 -5.74 -1.17 0.19
N SER A 69 -5.19 -0.92 1.38
CA SER A 69 -4.28 -1.90 2.01
C SER A 69 -5.05 -2.98 2.76
N LEU A 70 -4.60 -4.22 2.58
CA LEU A 70 -5.13 -5.39 3.29
C LEU A 70 -4.06 -5.93 4.24
N CYS A 71 -4.47 -6.49 5.36
CA CYS A 71 -3.58 -7.23 6.23
C CYS A 71 -3.04 -8.47 5.51
N MET A 72 -1.72 -8.65 5.44
CA MET A 72 -1.11 -9.84 4.84
C MET A 72 -1.42 -11.13 5.63
N GLY A 73 -1.78 -11.01 6.92
CA GLY A 73 -2.11 -12.16 7.77
C GLY A 73 -3.54 -12.67 7.57
N CYS A 74 -4.54 -11.78 7.58
CA CYS A 74 -5.96 -12.18 7.54
C CYS A 74 -6.76 -11.59 6.36
N GLY A 75 -6.15 -10.77 5.51
CA GLY A 75 -6.81 -10.13 4.37
C GLY A 75 -7.77 -8.99 4.73
N SER A 76 -7.98 -8.67 6.02
CA SER A 76 -8.87 -7.59 6.42
C SER A 76 -8.35 -6.22 5.95
N PRO A 77 -9.24 -5.30 5.54
CA PRO A 77 -8.86 -3.90 5.27
C PRO A 77 -8.15 -3.30 6.49
N LYS A 78 -7.14 -2.47 6.24
CA LYS A 78 -6.54 -1.67 7.31
C LYS A 78 -7.22 -0.31 7.40
N GLU A 79 -7.35 0.17 8.63
CA GLU A 79 -7.90 1.51 8.93
C GLU A 79 -6.78 2.57 9.06
N GLY A 80 -5.52 2.15 9.21
CA GLY A 80 -4.37 3.04 9.32
C GLY A 80 -3.03 2.36 9.06
N TRP A 81 -1.96 3.00 9.53
CA TRP A 81 -0.57 2.55 9.34
C TRP A 81 0.04 1.83 10.56
N GLU A 82 -0.78 1.27 11.44
CA GLU A 82 -0.35 0.61 12.67
C GLU A 82 0.57 -0.59 12.40
N ASP A 83 1.49 -0.84 13.34
CA ASP A 83 2.45 -1.96 13.27
C ASP A 83 1.75 -3.32 13.31
N ARG A 84 0.52 -3.40 13.81
CA ARG A 84 -0.27 -4.63 13.95
C ARG A 84 -1.65 -4.47 13.37
N CYS A 85 -2.18 -5.56 12.81
CA CYS A 85 -3.57 -5.60 12.38
C CYS A 85 -4.51 -5.65 13.59
N ALA A 86 -5.50 -4.76 13.63
CA ALA A 86 -6.52 -4.75 14.66
C ALA A 86 -7.35 -6.06 14.72
N ASN A 87 -7.45 -6.79 13.61
CA ASN A 87 -8.27 -8.00 13.53
C ASN A 87 -7.53 -9.28 13.91
N CYS A 88 -6.27 -9.46 13.49
CA CYS A 88 -5.52 -10.71 13.72
C CYS A 88 -4.23 -10.55 14.51
N GLU A 89 -3.90 -9.33 14.93
CA GLU A 89 -2.68 -8.96 15.67
C GLU A 89 -1.34 -9.27 14.98
N THR A 90 -1.38 -9.90 13.81
CA THR A 90 -0.22 -10.12 12.96
C THR A 90 0.45 -8.78 12.71
N ARG A 91 1.76 -8.72 12.95
CA ARG A 91 2.56 -7.56 12.58
C ARG A 91 2.36 -7.30 11.09
N GLY A 92 2.09 -6.05 10.77
CA GLY A 92 2.00 -5.57 9.41
C GLY A 92 3.36 -5.60 8.73
N TYR A 93 3.55 -4.68 7.79
CA TYR A 93 4.77 -4.61 7.00
C TYR A 93 6.01 -4.42 7.88
N GLY A 94 7.06 -5.18 7.59
CA GLY A 94 8.34 -5.10 8.29
C GLY A 94 8.54 -6.21 9.33
N THR A 95 9.71 -6.85 9.30
CA THR A 95 10.24 -7.51 10.49
C THR A 95 10.69 -6.42 11.48
N GLY A 96 10.58 -6.68 12.79
CA GLY A 96 10.76 -5.65 13.83
C GLY A 96 12.09 -4.90 13.72
N SER A 97 12.17 -3.71 14.34
CA SER A 97 13.30 -2.75 14.28
C SER A 97 14.64 -3.36 13.83
N ILE A 98 14.83 -3.42 12.50
CA ILE A 98 16.13 -3.71 11.93
C ILE A 98 16.91 -2.42 12.13
N THR A 99 17.84 -2.44 13.08
CA THR A 99 18.84 -1.39 13.23
C THR A 99 20.10 -1.90 12.56
N PRO A 100 20.25 -1.71 11.23
CA PRO A 100 21.47 -2.12 10.57
C PRO A 100 22.64 -1.33 11.15
N GLU A 101 23.81 -1.96 11.13
CA GLU A 101 25.07 -1.25 11.35
C GLU A 101 25.16 -0.12 10.30
N GLY A 102 25.16 1.13 10.76
CA GLY A 102 25.16 2.32 9.89
C GLY A 102 23.85 3.13 9.87
N GLY A 103 22.82 2.72 10.60
CA GLY A 103 21.63 3.55 10.84
C GLY A 103 20.69 3.70 9.63
N ALA A 104 19.83 4.72 9.67
CA ALA A 104 18.75 4.92 8.69
C ALA A 104 19.27 5.14 7.25
N ASP A 105 20.35 5.90 7.09
CA ASP A 105 20.90 6.21 5.77
C ASP A 105 21.51 4.98 5.09
N ALA A 106 22.19 4.12 5.87
CA ALA A 106 22.70 2.86 5.35
C ALA A 106 21.56 1.97 4.86
N LEU A 107 20.45 1.90 5.61
CA LEU A 107 19.29 1.12 5.22
C LEU A 107 18.63 1.66 3.96
N LEU A 108 18.47 2.98 3.85
CA LEU A 108 17.89 3.63 2.67
C LEU A 108 18.74 3.37 1.42
N ARG A 109 20.08 3.40 1.53
CA ARG A 109 20.98 3.03 0.41
C ARG A 109 20.82 1.57 0.00
N THR A 110 20.74 0.65 0.96
CA THR A 110 20.50 -0.78 0.69
C THR A 110 19.17 -0.99 -0.03
N VAL A 111 18.10 -0.36 0.46
CA VAL A 111 16.77 -0.42 -0.17
C VAL A 111 16.81 0.15 -1.59
N SER A 112 17.45 1.31 -1.78
CA SER A 112 17.58 1.94 -3.10
C SER A 112 18.34 1.05 -4.09
N SER A 113 19.43 0.43 -3.64
CA SER A 113 20.20 -0.52 -4.46
C SER A 113 19.38 -1.77 -4.81
N ALA A 114 18.62 -2.32 -3.87
CA ALA A 114 17.79 -3.51 -4.09
C ALA A 114 16.59 -3.22 -5.00
N ALA A 115 16.07 -1.99 -4.97
CA ALA A 115 14.94 -1.54 -5.79
C ALA A 115 15.34 -1.07 -7.20
N ALA A 116 16.64 -0.87 -7.44
CA ALA A 116 17.17 -0.26 -8.65
C ALA A 116 16.63 -0.91 -9.93
N GLY A 117 16.22 -0.07 -10.88
CA GLY A 117 15.66 -0.49 -12.17
C GLY A 117 14.17 -0.86 -12.16
N THR A 118 13.58 -1.10 -10.99
CA THR A 118 12.13 -1.37 -10.84
C THR A 118 11.42 -0.23 -10.14
N TYR A 119 12.02 0.32 -9.09
CA TYR A 119 11.50 1.45 -8.36
C TYR A 119 12.55 2.54 -8.17
N ASP A 120 12.11 3.79 -8.20
CA ASP A 120 12.86 4.98 -7.83
C ASP A 120 12.50 5.36 -6.38
N VAL A 121 13.39 5.07 -5.44
CA VAL A 121 13.12 5.22 -4.00
C VAL A 121 13.21 6.69 -3.61
N LEU A 122 12.09 7.25 -3.15
CA LEU A 122 11.95 8.67 -2.81
C LEU A 122 12.52 8.98 -1.41
N GLY A 123 12.40 8.03 -0.48
CA GLY A 123 12.86 8.17 0.90
C GLY A 123 12.19 7.18 1.85
N ALA A 124 12.50 7.31 3.14
CA ALA A 124 11.89 6.54 4.22
C ALA A 124 10.99 7.44 5.09
N LEU A 125 9.91 6.87 5.60
CA LEU A 125 9.02 7.52 6.55
C LEU A 125 8.86 6.64 7.79
N GLU A 126 9.14 7.21 8.96
CA GLU A 126 9.04 6.49 10.23
C GLU A 126 7.58 6.13 10.54
N ARG A 127 7.40 4.99 11.22
CA ARG A 127 6.10 4.54 11.72
C ARG A 127 6.10 4.55 13.24
N THR A 128 4.93 4.84 13.81
CA THR A 128 4.71 4.73 15.24
C THR A 128 4.78 3.24 15.64
N GLY A 129 5.84 2.86 16.35
CA GLY A 129 6.00 1.51 16.91
C GLY A 129 6.48 0.42 15.93
N GLY A 130 6.90 0.78 14.71
CA GLY A 130 7.28 -0.18 13.67
C GLY A 130 8.56 0.17 12.90
N ALA A 131 8.97 -0.74 12.01
CA ALA A 131 10.01 -0.47 11.02
C ALA A 131 9.56 0.63 10.04
N PRO A 132 10.47 1.46 9.50
CA PRO A 132 10.11 2.48 8.52
C PRO A 132 9.50 1.88 7.26
N LEU A 133 8.65 2.66 6.58
CA LEU A 133 8.20 2.38 5.21
C LEU A 133 9.03 3.19 4.23
N TYR A 134 9.37 2.57 3.10
CA TYR A 134 10.10 3.23 2.03
C TYR A 134 9.13 3.58 0.93
N PHE A 135 9.03 4.84 0.55
CA PHE A 135 8.17 5.23 -0.56
C PHE A 135 9.00 5.33 -1.83
N ALA A 136 8.43 4.87 -2.94
CA ALA A 136 9.10 4.83 -4.22
C ALA A 136 8.12 5.10 -5.37
N ARG A 137 8.63 5.47 -6.54
CA ARG A 137 7.88 5.47 -7.80
C ARG A 137 8.24 4.23 -8.60
N GLU A 138 7.24 3.51 -9.08
CA GLU A 138 7.46 2.40 -10.01
C GLU A 138 7.93 2.93 -11.38
N ALA A 139 9.09 2.47 -11.86
CA ALA A 139 9.77 3.05 -13.03
C ALA A 139 8.94 2.99 -14.34
N GLY A 140 8.08 1.99 -14.49
CA GLY A 140 7.24 1.83 -15.68
C GLY A 140 5.96 2.66 -15.68
N SER A 141 5.38 2.92 -14.50
CA SER A 141 4.05 3.53 -14.36
C SER A 141 4.09 4.93 -13.73
N GLY A 142 5.18 5.29 -13.05
CA GLY A 142 5.29 6.48 -12.22
C GLY A 142 4.45 6.44 -10.92
N ARG A 143 3.75 5.32 -10.68
CA ARG A 143 2.85 5.14 -9.54
C ARG A 143 3.62 5.14 -8.23
N LEU A 144 3.07 5.84 -7.24
CA LEU A 144 3.59 5.83 -5.88
C LEU A 144 3.32 4.48 -5.21
N VAL A 145 4.35 3.88 -4.64
CA VAL A 145 4.27 2.61 -3.90
C VAL A 145 4.97 2.74 -2.55
N GLY A 146 4.51 1.94 -1.59
CA GLY A 146 5.16 1.75 -0.31
C GLY A 146 5.83 0.38 -0.28
N LEU A 147 7.12 0.35 0.04
CA LEU A 147 7.95 -0.83 0.16
C LEU A 147 8.31 -1.04 1.63
N ALA A 148 8.37 -2.29 2.04
CA ALA A 148 8.88 -2.68 3.36
C ALA A 148 9.94 -3.76 3.22
N LEU A 149 10.87 -3.77 4.17
CA LEU A 149 11.85 -4.84 4.28
C LEU A 149 11.24 -6.03 5.01
N GLN A 150 11.31 -7.20 4.38
CA GLN A 150 10.98 -8.47 5.01
C GLN A 150 12.27 -9.25 5.20
N GLN A 151 12.48 -9.82 6.40
CA GLN A 151 13.59 -10.75 6.60
C GLN A 151 13.27 -12.07 5.90
N ASP A 152 14.23 -12.57 5.13
CA ASP A 152 14.06 -13.82 4.41
C ASP A 152 14.12 -15.01 5.38
N PRO A 153 13.15 -15.94 5.34
CA PRO A 153 13.14 -17.08 6.24
C PRO A 153 14.32 -18.00 5.94
N GLY A 154 15.32 -18.01 6.83
CA GLY A 154 16.49 -18.88 6.73
C GLY A 154 17.81 -18.14 6.52
N GLU A 155 17.79 -16.83 6.27
CA GLU A 155 18.98 -16.01 6.16
C GLU A 155 18.97 -14.98 7.29
N ARG A 156 19.96 -15.05 8.21
CA ARG A 156 19.99 -14.15 9.37
C ARG A 156 20.06 -12.68 8.96
N ASP A 157 20.78 -12.41 7.87
CA ASP A 157 21.08 -11.06 7.38
C ASP A 157 20.44 -10.77 6.01
N GLY A 158 19.62 -11.72 5.51
CA GLY A 158 18.94 -11.60 4.22
C GLY A 158 17.64 -10.82 4.37
N PHE A 159 17.47 -9.81 3.52
CA PHE A 159 16.25 -9.01 3.45
C PHE A 159 15.76 -8.92 2.01
N SER A 160 14.46 -9.09 1.83
CA SER A 160 13.75 -8.83 0.59
C SER A 160 12.87 -7.59 0.70
N LEU A 161 12.63 -6.94 -0.44
CA LEU A 161 11.66 -5.86 -0.54
C LEU A 161 10.30 -6.43 -0.89
N VAL A 162 9.30 -6.12 -0.05
CA VAL A 162 7.91 -6.45 -0.33
C VAL A 162 7.09 -5.19 -0.55
N LEU A 163 6.14 -5.31 -1.47
CA LEU A 163 5.16 -4.27 -1.73
C LEU A 163 4.19 -4.22 -0.55
N ALA A 164 4.29 -3.13 0.21
CA ALA A 164 3.47 -2.88 1.37
C ALA A 164 2.20 -2.12 1.00
N TRP A 165 2.26 -1.23 0.03
CA TRP A 165 1.14 -0.40 -0.34
C TRP A 165 1.25 0.04 -1.79
N GLU A 166 0.10 0.14 -2.46
CA GLU A 166 0.00 0.69 -3.81
C GLU A 166 -0.90 1.92 -3.77
N GLY A 167 -0.35 3.05 -4.20
CA GLY A 167 -1.12 4.27 -4.34
C GLY A 167 -2.06 4.27 -5.53
N PRO A 168 -3.07 5.16 -5.51
CA PRO A 168 -3.92 5.38 -6.66
C PRO A 168 -3.06 5.83 -7.85
N LEU A 169 -3.36 5.33 -9.04
CA LEU A 169 -2.67 5.68 -10.30
C LEU A 169 -2.70 7.20 -10.59
N ALA A 170 -3.70 7.91 -10.05
CA ALA A 170 -3.87 9.36 -10.23
C ALA A 170 -2.82 10.22 -9.50
N SER A 171 -1.94 9.61 -8.70
CA SER A 171 -0.85 10.30 -7.97
C SER A 171 0.37 10.65 -8.83
N ALA A 172 0.34 10.37 -10.13
CA ALA A 172 1.44 10.65 -11.04
C ALA A 172 1.43 12.12 -11.48
N ALA A 173 1.88 13.02 -10.61
CA ALA A 173 2.63 14.16 -11.13
C ALA A 173 3.82 13.58 -11.92
N PRO A 174 4.09 14.00 -13.16
CA PRO A 174 5.28 13.56 -13.87
C PRO A 174 6.45 13.84 -12.94
N ALA A 175 7.35 12.87 -12.79
CA ALA A 175 8.62 13.15 -12.13
C ALA A 175 9.21 14.35 -12.87
N ALA A 176 9.17 15.53 -12.25
CA ALA A 176 10.12 16.55 -12.63
C ALA A 176 11.48 15.85 -12.59
N ASP A 177 12.36 16.10 -13.54
CA ASP A 177 13.72 15.54 -13.55
C ASP A 177 14.41 15.97 -12.25
N TYR A 178 14.17 15.19 -11.20
CA TYR A 178 14.67 15.41 -9.86
C TYR A 178 16.09 14.90 -9.93
N ALA A 179 17.01 15.81 -10.21
CA ALA A 179 18.39 15.58 -9.82
C ALA A 179 18.35 15.24 -8.34
N ALA A 180 18.72 14.00 -7.98
CA ALA A 180 18.94 13.62 -6.60
C ALA A 180 19.69 14.78 -5.92
N PRO A 181 19.23 15.26 -4.74
CA PRO A 181 19.90 16.37 -4.07
C PRO A 181 21.39 16.05 -4.07
N ALA A 182 22.18 16.97 -4.62
CA ALA A 182 23.62 16.81 -4.74
C ALA A 182 24.12 16.35 -3.37
N ASP A 183 24.61 15.12 -3.35
CA ASP A 183 25.25 14.40 -2.25
C ASP A 183 25.34 15.26 -0.98
N TYR A 184 24.48 15.01 0.01
CA TYR A 184 24.49 15.71 1.30
C TYR A 184 25.94 15.79 1.76
N GLY A 185 26.56 16.96 1.66
CA GLY A 185 28.02 17.18 1.62
C GLY A 185 28.83 16.37 2.63
N TYR A 186 28.93 15.07 2.40
CA TYR A 186 29.82 14.17 3.08
C TYR A 186 31.11 14.41 2.34
N GLU A 187 31.85 15.40 2.83
CA GLU A 187 33.25 15.53 2.51
C GLU A 187 33.82 14.12 2.73
N PRO A 188 34.21 13.39 1.66
CA PRO A 188 34.70 12.03 1.83
C PRO A 188 35.78 12.13 2.88
N GLU A 189 35.68 11.33 3.95
CA GLU A 189 36.74 11.27 4.95
C GLU A 189 38.05 11.21 4.16
N PRO A 190 38.98 12.15 4.39
CA PRO A 190 40.18 12.24 3.58
C PRO A 190 40.77 10.84 3.57
N ALA A 191 40.93 10.28 2.37
CA ALA A 191 41.49 8.95 2.22
C ALA A 191 42.70 8.90 3.16
N TYR A 192 42.61 8.07 4.21
CA TYR A 192 43.73 7.86 5.08
C TYR A 192 44.84 7.37 4.16
N ASP A 193 45.79 8.25 3.85
CA ASP A 193 46.97 7.92 3.11
C ASP A 193 47.65 6.85 3.96
N GLU A 194 47.61 5.59 3.51
CA GLU A 194 48.13 4.39 4.17
C GLU A 194 49.68 4.42 4.31
N GLY A 195 50.27 5.61 4.37
CA GLY A 195 51.66 5.87 4.72
C GLY A 195 51.95 5.77 6.22
N TRP A 196 51.27 4.88 6.95
CA TRP A 196 51.80 4.47 8.26
C TRP A 196 53.04 3.62 8.00
N PRO A 197 54.24 4.06 8.39
CA PRO A 197 55.43 3.22 8.26
C PRO A 197 55.18 1.96 9.08
N ALA A 198 55.32 0.79 8.45
CA ALA A 198 55.35 -0.47 9.14
C ALA A 198 56.35 -0.36 10.30
N PRO A 199 55.97 -0.70 11.55
CA PRO A 199 56.93 -0.74 12.64
C PRO A 199 58.04 -1.71 12.24
N ALA A 200 59.29 -1.25 12.35
CA ALA A 200 60.45 -2.09 12.15
C ALA A 200 60.34 -3.32 13.06
N PRO A 201 60.74 -4.52 12.59
CA PRO A 201 60.69 -5.73 13.38
C PRO A 201 61.86 -5.75 14.37
N ASP A 202 61.82 -4.86 15.37
CA ASP A 202 62.77 -4.88 16.47
C ASP A 202 62.03 -5.11 17.80
N GLU A 203 62.35 -6.25 18.39
CA GLU A 203 62.43 -6.46 19.84
C GLU A 203 61.15 -6.30 20.65
N ILE A 204 60.32 -7.35 20.63
CA ILE A 204 59.47 -7.69 21.78
C ILE A 204 60.41 -8.09 22.93
N THR A 205 60.79 -7.11 23.74
CA THR A 205 61.17 -7.32 25.14
C THR A 205 60.18 -6.57 26.01
N ASP A 206 59.06 -7.23 26.31
CA ASP A 206 58.21 -6.86 27.43
C ASP A 206 58.89 -7.40 28.70
N PRO A 207 59.35 -6.51 29.59
CA PRO A 207 58.79 -6.60 30.92
C PRO A 207 58.47 -5.22 31.50
N MET A 208 57.29 -5.14 32.12
CA MET A 208 57.04 -4.34 33.32
C MET A 208 57.07 -2.81 33.12
N LEU A 209 55.87 -2.20 33.03
CA LEU A 209 55.30 -1.31 34.06
C LEU A 209 54.31 -0.27 33.47
N GLY A 210 53.10 -0.26 34.06
CA GLY A 210 52.53 0.97 34.59
C GLY A 210 51.85 1.93 33.62
N LEU A 211 50.58 1.66 33.30
CA LEU A 211 49.65 2.72 32.90
C LEU A 211 48.73 3.06 34.06
N SER A 212 49.06 4.18 34.70
CA SER A 212 48.19 4.92 35.61
C SER A 212 47.00 5.49 34.84
N ARG A 213 45.81 5.23 35.38
CA ARG A 213 44.54 5.80 34.97
C ARG A 213 44.42 7.19 35.59
N ALA A 214 44.82 8.22 34.84
CA ALA A 214 44.51 9.62 35.12
C ALA A 214 44.56 10.39 33.81
N ASP A 215 43.67 11.37 33.67
CA ASP A 215 43.61 12.38 32.61
C ASP A 215 42.88 11.97 31.32
N ALA A 216 41.56 11.85 31.42
CA ALA A 216 40.65 12.15 30.31
C ALA A 216 39.29 12.67 30.82
N ASP A 217 39.33 13.66 31.71
CA ASP A 217 38.17 14.51 32.06
C ASP A 217 38.56 15.97 31.83
N ALA A 218 38.30 16.51 30.64
CA ALA A 218 38.13 17.95 30.40
C ALA A 218 37.88 18.24 28.90
N ALA A 219 36.62 18.43 28.52
CA ALA A 219 36.15 19.49 27.61
C ALA A 219 34.72 19.18 27.13
N ALA A 220 33.75 19.35 28.02
CA ALA A 220 32.36 19.53 27.63
C ALA A 220 32.14 21.01 27.32
N SER A 221 31.95 21.35 26.04
CA SER A 221 31.31 22.60 25.61
C SER A 221 29.82 22.31 25.39
N PRO A 222 28.88 23.06 26.00
CA PRO A 222 27.46 22.88 25.74
C PRO A 222 27.11 23.36 24.33
N ALA A 223 26.55 22.48 23.52
CA ALA A 223 25.95 22.83 22.24
C ALA A 223 24.76 23.80 22.45
N PRO A 224 24.56 24.79 21.57
CA PRO A 224 23.41 25.68 21.64
C PRO A 224 22.11 24.91 21.39
N ALA A 225 21.12 25.15 22.23
CA ALA A 225 19.80 24.51 22.15
C ALA A 225 19.12 24.78 20.79
N PRO A 226 18.51 23.76 20.16
CA PRO A 226 17.75 23.95 18.92
C PRO A 226 16.49 24.79 19.20
N ARG A 227 16.36 25.91 18.49
CA ARG A 227 15.15 26.73 18.47
C ARG A 227 14.05 25.99 17.71
N ARG A 228 13.15 25.30 18.41
CA ARG A 228 11.87 24.84 17.85
C ARG A 228 11.04 26.06 17.45
N ARG A 229 10.91 26.32 16.15
CA ARG A 229 9.87 27.21 15.60
C ARG A 229 8.68 26.33 15.22
N HIS A 230 7.65 26.32 16.06
CA HIS A 230 6.33 25.88 15.65
C HIS A 230 5.75 26.97 14.74
N GLY A 231 5.90 26.80 13.42
CA GLY A 231 5.23 27.62 12.43
C GLY A 231 3.81 27.11 12.26
N LEU A 232 2.86 27.65 13.02
CA LEU A 232 1.44 27.48 12.74
C LEU A 232 1.15 28.30 11.47
N LEU A 233 1.13 27.67 10.30
CA LEU A 233 0.73 28.29 9.04
C LEU A 233 -0.78 28.49 9.08
N THR A 234 -1.21 29.64 9.61
CA THR A 234 -2.61 30.07 9.53
C THR A 234 -2.83 30.59 8.11
N VAL A 235 -3.50 29.80 7.27
CA VAL A 235 -4.03 30.29 5.99
C VAL A 235 -5.00 31.41 6.31
N ALA A 236 -4.69 32.63 5.84
CA ALA A 236 -5.47 33.82 6.11
C ALA A 236 -6.82 33.75 5.38
N GLY A 237 -7.79 33.09 6.01
CA GLY A 237 -9.20 33.08 5.63
C GLY A 237 -9.90 34.38 6.04
N ILE A 238 -10.65 34.92 5.09
CA ILE A 238 -11.51 36.10 5.15
C ILE A 238 -12.37 36.10 6.43
N GLY A 239 -12.26 37.19 7.20
CA GLY A 239 -12.96 37.35 8.47
C GLY A 239 -14.48 37.32 8.34
N VAL A 240 -15.10 36.32 8.97
CA VAL A 240 -16.48 36.40 9.43
C VAL A 240 -16.45 36.50 10.96
N ALA A 241 -16.69 37.71 11.46
CA ALA A 241 -16.87 37.97 12.87
C ALA A 241 -18.16 37.27 13.35
N VAL A 242 -18.02 36.24 14.18
CA VAL A 242 -19.11 35.76 15.04
C VAL A 242 -18.71 35.99 16.49
N PHE A 243 -19.39 36.97 17.07
CA PHE A 243 -19.34 37.32 18.48
C PHE A 243 -19.92 36.22 19.38
N GLY A 244 -19.24 35.96 20.50
CA GLY A 244 -19.87 35.89 21.82
C GLY A 244 -20.46 34.54 22.25
N GLY A 245 -20.02 34.04 23.41
CA GLY A 245 -20.72 32.94 24.09
C GLY A 245 -19.94 32.26 25.22
N LEU A 246 -19.62 33.00 26.26
CA LEU A 246 -19.03 32.51 27.52
C LEU A 246 -20.15 31.93 28.41
N ALA A 247 -20.07 30.63 28.75
CA ALA A 247 -20.72 30.00 29.93
C ALA A 247 -20.03 28.64 30.16
N LEU A 248 -19.05 28.51 31.05
CA LEU A 248 -19.18 28.33 32.51
C LEU A 248 -20.33 27.39 32.92
N PHE A 249 -20.06 26.09 32.95
CA PHE A 249 -20.69 25.18 33.91
C PHE A 249 -19.66 24.19 34.43
N ALA A 250 -19.36 24.33 35.71
CA ALA A 250 -18.69 23.34 36.52
C ALA A 250 -19.74 22.45 37.21
N LEU A 251 -19.28 21.25 37.61
CA LEU A 251 -19.71 20.44 38.74
C LEU A 251 -20.79 19.34 38.55
N LEU A 252 -20.38 18.16 39.02
CA LEU A 252 -21.12 17.02 39.61
C LEU A 252 -21.48 15.85 38.70
N GLY A 253 -20.99 14.65 39.08
CA GLY A 253 -21.47 13.39 38.53
C GLY A 253 -20.57 12.18 38.73
N SER A 254 -20.16 11.91 39.97
CA SER A 254 -19.63 10.60 40.36
C SER A 254 -20.76 9.56 40.33
N GLY A 255 -20.70 8.62 39.39
CA GLY A 255 -21.55 7.44 39.32
C GLY A 255 -20.73 6.26 38.82
N ALA A 256 -20.35 5.39 39.74
CA ALA A 256 -19.81 4.07 39.43
C ALA A 256 -20.98 3.19 38.98
N ASP A 257 -21.03 2.84 37.70
CA ASP A 257 -21.89 1.77 37.22
C ASP A 257 -21.04 0.52 36.98
N GLU A 258 -21.41 -0.50 37.73
CA GLU A 258 -20.92 -1.87 37.71
C GLU A 258 -21.35 -2.54 36.40
N PRO A 259 -20.44 -3.09 35.58
CA PRO A 259 -20.85 -3.77 34.36
C PRO A 259 -21.52 -5.10 34.71
N ALA A 260 -22.85 -5.14 34.49
CA ALA A 260 -23.65 -6.35 34.54
C ALA A 260 -23.06 -7.43 33.62
N ALA A 261 -22.92 -8.64 34.17
CA ALA A 261 -22.50 -9.82 33.45
C ALA A 261 -23.42 -10.12 32.26
N PRO A 262 -22.90 -10.49 31.08
CA PRO A 262 -23.74 -10.92 29.98
C PRO A 262 -24.39 -12.27 30.27
N GLU A 263 -25.72 -12.32 30.13
CA GLU A 263 -26.50 -13.56 30.17
C GLU A 263 -26.07 -14.52 29.05
N PRO A 264 -26.11 -15.85 29.28
CA PRO A 264 -25.76 -16.82 28.26
C PRO A 264 -26.81 -16.83 27.14
N THR A 265 -26.36 -16.53 25.92
CA THR A 265 -27.17 -16.65 24.71
C THR A 265 -27.54 -18.12 24.47
N THR A 266 -28.83 -18.41 24.57
CA THR A 266 -29.43 -19.70 24.22
C THR A 266 -29.18 -20.03 22.74
N VAL A 267 -28.50 -21.15 22.50
CA VAL A 267 -28.25 -21.71 21.17
C VAL A 267 -29.59 -22.10 20.53
N ALA A 268 -29.96 -21.42 19.45
CA ALA A 268 -31.11 -21.78 18.64
C ALA A 268 -30.86 -23.12 17.93
N ALA A 269 -31.89 -23.96 17.96
CA ALA A 269 -31.89 -25.32 17.45
C ALA A 269 -31.67 -25.40 15.92
N VAL A 270 -30.93 -26.44 15.53
CA VAL A 270 -30.72 -26.92 14.16
C VAL A 270 -32.07 -27.27 13.52
N PRO A 271 -32.44 -26.70 12.36
CA PRO A 271 -33.60 -27.19 11.62
C PRO A 271 -33.27 -28.54 10.95
N ALA A 272 -34.20 -29.49 11.11
CA ALA A 272 -34.19 -30.82 10.54
C ALA A 272 -34.14 -30.82 8.99
N PRO A 273 -33.64 -31.90 8.36
CA PRO A 273 -33.57 -32.01 6.91
C PRO A 273 -34.97 -32.12 6.27
N VAL A 274 -35.18 -31.33 5.21
CA VAL A 274 -36.38 -31.38 4.35
C VAL A 274 -36.29 -32.61 3.45
N PRO A 275 -37.31 -33.49 3.41
CA PRO A 275 -37.35 -34.60 2.47
C PRO A 275 -37.59 -34.12 1.04
N ALA A 276 -36.78 -34.62 0.12
CA ALA A 276 -36.99 -34.54 -1.32
C ALA A 276 -38.15 -35.46 -1.69
N ASP A 277 -39.25 -34.89 -2.20
CA ASP A 277 -40.12 -35.48 -3.24
C ASP A 277 -41.36 -34.60 -3.42
N THR A 278 -41.37 -33.78 -4.46
CA THR A 278 -42.61 -33.16 -4.97
C THR A 278 -42.52 -33.07 -6.49
N PRO A 279 -43.29 -33.86 -7.25
CA PRO A 279 -43.31 -33.76 -8.71
C PRO A 279 -44.03 -32.46 -9.14
N LEU A 280 -43.34 -31.68 -9.97
CA LEU A 280 -43.89 -30.49 -10.62
C LEU A 280 -44.99 -30.90 -11.62
N ALA A 281 -46.21 -30.41 -11.40
CA ALA A 281 -47.32 -30.54 -12.32
C ALA A 281 -47.10 -29.65 -13.56
N VAL A 282 -47.21 -30.27 -14.74
CA VAL A 282 -47.18 -29.60 -16.06
C VAL A 282 -48.54 -28.96 -16.32
N PRO A 283 -48.64 -27.64 -16.56
CA PRO A 283 -49.90 -27.04 -17.00
C PRO A 283 -50.17 -27.38 -18.48
N ALA A 284 -51.39 -27.82 -18.76
CA ALA A 284 -51.89 -28.14 -20.09
C ALA A 284 -51.97 -26.89 -20.97
N VAL A 285 -51.42 -27.00 -22.18
CA VAL A 285 -51.50 -26.01 -23.25
C VAL A 285 -52.89 -26.09 -23.90
N GLN A 286 -53.66 -24.99 -23.87
CA GLN A 286 -54.86 -24.81 -24.68
C GLN A 286 -54.49 -24.33 -26.09
N PRO A 287 -55.04 -24.93 -27.17
CA PRO A 287 -54.89 -24.41 -28.52
C PRO A 287 -56.08 -23.50 -28.87
N ASP A 288 -55.94 -22.19 -28.66
CA ASP A 288 -56.82 -21.22 -29.30
C ASP A 288 -56.18 -20.78 -30.62
N THR A 289 -56.83 -21.16 -31.72
CA THR A 289 -56.50 -20.74 -33.09
C THR A 289 -57.36 -19.53 -33.45
N PRO A 290 -56.78 -18.33 -33.62
CA PRO A 290 -57.49 -17.24 -34.26
C PRO A 290 -57.28 -17.25 -35.78
N ALA A 291 -58.37 -16.92 -36.46
CA ALA A 291 -58.54 -16.91 -37.91
C ALA A 291 -57.52 -16.03 -38.66
N ALA A 292 -57.20 -16.47 -39.88
CA ALA A 292 -56.29 -15.85 -40.81
C ALA A 292 -56.66 -14.37 -41.11
N ALA A 293 -55.75 -13.47 -40.72
CA ALA A 293 -55.73 -12.09 -41.17
C ALA A 293 -55.03 -11.99 -42.55
N PRO A 294 -55.42 -11.02 -43.40
CA PRO A 294 -54.88 -10.88 -44.75
C PRO A 294 -53.38 -10.52 -44.74
N VAL A 295 -52.63 -11.20 -45.61
CA VAL A 295 -51.20 -10.98 -45.87
C VAL A 295 -50.97 -9.53 -46.29
N ARG A 296 -50.48 -8.70 -45.37
CA ARG A 296 -49.86 -7.42 -45.70
C ARG A 296 -48.44 -7.71 -46.17
N THR A 297 -48.14 -7.31 -47.40
CA THR A 297 -46.78 -7.21 -47.93
C THR A 297 -46.04 -6.13 -47.15
N GLU A 298 -45.37 -6.50 -46.06
CA GLU A 298 -44.44 -5.61 -45.38
C GLU A 298 -43.19 -5.44 -46.24
N GLU A 299 -42.89 -4.18 -46.60
CA GLU A 299 -41.61 -3.79 -47.18
C GLU A 299 -40.44 -4.31 -46.32
N PRO A 300 -39.32 -4.71 -46.95
CA PRO A 300 -38.15 -5.21 -46.25
C PRO A 300 -37.57 -4.10 -45.35
N ARG A 301 -38.00 -4.08 -44.08
CA ARG A 301 -37.33 -3.30 -43.03
C ARG A 301 -35.90 -3.81 -42.92
N GLU A 302 -34.94 -2.94 -43.23
CA GLU A 302 -33.52 -3.17 -42.95
C GLU A 302 -33.39 -3.62 -41.49
N ARG A 303 -32.99 -4.88 -41.31
CA ARG A 303 -32.62 -5.38 -39.98
C ARG A 303 -31.50 -4.49 -39.47
N PRO A 304 -31.62 -3.87 -38.28
CA PRO A 304 -30.53 -3.09 -37.71
C PRO A 304 -29.28 -3.97 -37.71
N LYS A 305 -28.21 -3.50 -38.35
CA LYS A 305 -26.91 -4.15 -38.33
C LYS A 305 -26.56 -4.41 -36.87
N ARG A 306 -26.47 -5.70 -36.55
CA ARG A 306 -26.34 -6.27 -35.21
C ARG A 306 -25.04 -5.79 -34.55
N GLU A 307 -25.07 -4.64 -33.87
CA GLU A 307 -23.96 -4.08 -33.08
C GLU A 307 -23.57 -4.95 -31.87
N GLU A 308 -24.34 -5.99 -31.57
CA GLU A 308 -24.11 -6.92 -30.47
C GLU A 308 -22.84 -7.79 -30.62
N SER A 309 -22.20 -7.79 -31.80
CA SER A 309 -21.06 -8.67 -32.11
C SER A 309 -19.69 -8.12 -31.69
N THR A 310 -19.57 -6.88 -31.20
CA THR A 310 -18.26 -6.24 -30.92
C THR A 310 -17.91 -6.13 -29.44
N ARG A 311 -18.82 -6.46 -28.52
CA ARG A 311 -18.54 -6.38 -27.07
C ARG A 311 -17.54 -7.47 -26.65
N LYS A 312 -16.34 -7.06 -26.27
CA LYS A 312 -15.29 -7.94 -25.74
C LYS A 312 -15.80 -8.70 -24.51
N ALA A 313 -15.41 -9.96 -24.38
CA ALA A 313 -15.62 -10.70 -23.14
C ALA A 313 -14.46 -10.40 -22.18
N VAL A 314 -14.71 -10.48 -20.88
CA VAL A 314 -13.70 -10.17 -19.84
C VAL A 314 -13.64 -11.32 -18.85
N VAL A 315 -12.42 -11.78 -18.55
CA VAL A 315 -12.16 -12.64 -17.38
C VAL A 315 -11.38 -11.83 -16.38
N ILE A 316 -11.87 -11.78 -15.15
CA ILE A 316 -11.20 -11.14 -14.03
C ILE A 316 -10.70 -12.24 -13.11
N LEU A 317 -9.39 -12.28 -12.88
CA LEU A 317 -8.82 -13.04 -11.78
C LEU A 317 -9.14 -12.27 -10.49
N ASP A 318 -9.89 -12.90 -9.58
CA ASP A 318 -10.21 -12.26 -8.31
C ASP A 318 -8.96 -12.21 -7.44
N GLY A 319 -8.43 -10.99 -7.25
CA GLY A 319 -7.21 -10.70 -6.51
C GLY A 319 -6.09 -10.11 -7.37
N SER A 320 -5.21 -9.33 -6.77
CA SER A 320 -3.93 -8.95 -7.38
C SER A 320 -3.03 -10.17 -7.43
N LEU A 321 -2.43 -10.47 -8.59
CA LEU A 321 -1.39 -11.50 -8.69
C LEU A 321 -0.18 -11.02 -7.88
N PRO A 322 0.27 -11.76 -6.84
CA PRO A 322 1.45 -11.40 -6.06
C PRO A 322 2.71 -11.29 -6.92
N GLY A 323 3.74 -10.62 -6.39
CA GLY A 323 5.04 -10.53 -7.05
C GLY A 323 5.58 -11.91 -7.43
N GLY A 324 6.07 -12.06 -8.66
CA GLY A 324 6.60 -13.32 -9.19
C GLY A 324 5.54 -14.28 -9.76
N TRP A 325 4.25 -14.00 -9.59
CA TRP A 325 3.19 -14.75 -10.26
C TRP A 325 3.04 -14.24 -11.70
N SER A 326 2.74 -15.15 -12.60
CA SER A 326 2.48 -14.80 -13.99
C SER A 326 1.28 -15.56 -14.52
N ARG A 327 0.58 -14.98 -15.49
CA ARG A 327 -0.41 -15.70 -16.27
C ARG A 327 -0.13 -15.62 -17.76
N SER A 328 -0.47 -16.67 -18.49
CA SER A 328 -0.51 -16.64 -19.95
C SER A 328 -1.93 -16.94 -20.43
N VAL A 329 -2.27 -16.41 -21.61
CA VAL A 329 -3.56 -16.64 -22.27
C VAL A 329 -3.28 -17.30 -23.60
N ASN A 330 -3.82 -18.50 -23.81
CA ASN A 330 -3.61 -19.29 -25.04
C ASN A 330 -2.12 -19.47 -25.40
N GLY A 331 -1.24 -19.62 -24.40
CA GLY A 331 0.20 -19.74 -24.60
C GLY A 331 0.90 -18.44 -25.04
N GLY A 332 0.22 -17.29 -24.92
CA GLY A 332 0.83 -15.97 -25.15
C GLY A 332 1.86 -15.60 -24.08
N ALA A 333 2.46 -14.42 -24.25
CA ALA A 333 3.44 -13.91 -23.29
C ALA A 333 2.87 -13.82 -21.87
N PRO A 334 3.67 -14.11 -20.82
CA PRO A 334 3.24 -13.97 -19.44
C PRO A 334 2.91 -12.51 -19.11
N SER A 335 1.92 -12.30 -18.26
CA SER A 335 1.46 -10.98 -17.78
C SER A 335 1.04 -11.08 -16.32
N SER A 336 1.23 -9.99 -15.56
CA SER A 336 0.78 -9.83 -14.18
C SER A 336 -0.60 -9.15 -14.07
N ASN A 337 -1.19 -8.69 -15.18
CA ASN A 337 -2.46 -7.96 -15.15
C ASN A 337 -3.59 -8.93 -14.74
N PRO A 338 -4.41 -8.68 -13.72
CA PRO A 338 -5.49 -9.60 -13.30
C PRO A 338 -6.67 -9.68 -14.30
N THR A 339 -6.80 -8.71 -15.21
CA THR A 339 -7.92 -8.61 -16.16
C THR A 339 -7.54 -9.08 -17.57
N VAL A 340 -8.32 -10.00 -18.12
CA VAL A 340 -8.13 -10.56 -19.47
C VAL A 340 -9.25 -10.09 -20.39
N GLN A 341 -8.92 -9.28 -21.41
CA GLN A 341 -9.86 -9.01 -22.49
C GLN A 341 -9.76 -10.11 -23.55
N LEU A 342 -10.89 -10.76 -23.82
CA LEU A 342 -10.98 -11.87 -24.76
C LEU A 342 -11.88 -11.51 -25.93
N THR A 343 -11.47 -11.96 -27.12
CA THR A 343 -12.31 -11.87 -28.31
C THR A 343 -13.52 -12.82 -28.13
N PRO A 344 -14.75 -12.33 -28.29
CA PRO A 344 -15.96 -13.14 -28.09
C PRO A 344 -15.97 -14.41 -28.93
N ARG A 345 -16.65 -15.45 -28.43
CA ARG A 345 -16.85 -16.75 -29.11
C ARG A 345 -15.57 -17.54 -29.38
N ARG A 346 -14.47 -17.20 -28.71
CA ARG A 346 -13.27 -18.04 -28.68
C ARG A 346 -13.14 -18.68 -27.31
N THR A 347 -12.67 -19.92 -27.32
CA THR A 347 -12.17 -20.58 -26.12
C THR A 347 -10.88 -19.89 -25.69
N ALA A 348 -10.74 -19.60 -24.40
CA ALA A 348 -9.52 -19.06 -23.83
C ALA A 348 -9.01 -19.99 -22.74
N THR A 349 -7.78 -20.47 -22.88
CA THR A 349 -7.07 -21.21 -21.83
C THR A 349 -6.18 -20.22 -21.10
N ILE A 350 -6.46 -20.00 -19.81
CA ILE A 350 -5.64 -19.18 -18.93
C ILE A 350 -4.83 -20.12 -18.06
N VAL A 351 -3.51 -19.93 -18.08
CA VAL A 351 -2.56 -20.67 -17.25
C VAL A 351 -1.97 -19.68 -16.26
N VAL A 352 -2.02 -19.98 -14.97
CA VAL A 352 -1.41 -19.19 -13.91
C VAL A 352 -0.27 -20.00 -13.31
N ASP A 353 0.92 -19.40 -13.30
CA ASP A 353 2.14 -19.98 -12.75
C ASP A 353 2.66 -19.09 -11.62
N ALA A 354 3.12 -19.74 -10.56
CA ALA A 354 3.58 -19.08 -9.35
C ALA A 354 4.72 -19.90 -8.70
N PRO A 355 5.83 -19.25 -8.31
CA PRO A 355 6.91 -19.91 -7.58
C PRO A 355 6.39 -20.59 -6.31
N GLY A 356 6.72 -21.86 -6.12
CA GLY A 356 6.31 -22.65 -4.95
C GLY A 356 4.90 -23.25 -5.04
N TYR A 357 4.14 -22.99 -6.11
CA TYR A 357 2.80 -23.55 -6.31
C TYR A 357 2.72 -24.41 -7.57
N CYS A 358 1.66 -25.21 -7.65
CA CYS A 358 1.28 -25.94 -8.84
C CYS A 358 0.60 -25.02 -9.85
N THR A 359 0.97 -25.15 -11.13
CA THR A 359 0.38 -24.38 -12.22
C THR A 359 -1.11 -24.69 -12.33
N GLU A 360 -1.96 -23.66 -12.28
CA GLU A 360 -3.41 -23.81 -12.44
C GLU A 360 -3.81 -23.44 -13.87
N THR A 361 -4.52 -24.34 -14.55
CA THR A 361 -5.00 -24.12 -15.93
C THR A 361 -6.51 -24.17 -15.97
N ARG A 362 -7.14 -23.14 -16.52
CA ARG A 362 -8.60 -23.09 -16.69
C ARG A 362 -8.99 -22.62 -18.08
N THR A 363 -9.97 -23.31 -18.65
CA THR A 363 -10.50 -23.03 -19.99
C THR A 363 -11.87 -22.38 -19.88
N PHE A 364 -12.03 -21.24 -20.52
CA PHE A 364 -13.24 -20.44 -20.54
C PHE A 364 -13.87 -20.44 -21.93
N GLN A 365 -15.20 -20.60 -21.99
CA GLN A 365 -15.99 -20.34 -23.19
C GLN A 365 -16.89 -19.14 -22.92
N LEU A 366 -16.62 -18.02 -23.59
CA LEU A 366 -17.31 -16.76 -23.29
C LEU A 366 -18.15 -16.28 -24.47
N GLY A 367 -19.39 -15.91 -24.14
CA GLY A 367 -20.25 -15.15 -25.05
C GLY A 367 -19.82 -13.68 -25.18
N PRO A 368 -20.29 -12.96 -26.20
CA PRO A 368 -20.09 -11.50 -26.31
C PRO A 368 -20.54 -10.77 -25.05
N GLY A 369 -19.70 -9.89 -24.51
CA GLY A 369 -19.98 -9.13 -23.29
C GLY A 369 -20.07 -9.94 -21.99
N ALA A 370 -19.72 -11.23 -22.00
CA ALA A 370 -19.69 -12.02 -20.78
C ALA A 370 -18.52 -11.58 -19.88
N GLU A 371 -18.80 -11.38 -18.61
CA GLU A 371 -17.81 -11.25 -17.54
C GLU A 371 -17.79 -12.56 -16.74
N GLN A 372 -16.60 -13.12 -16.54
CA GLN A 372 -16.41 -14.24 -15.61
C GLN A 372 -15.32 -13.91 -14.61
N ARG A 373 -15.58 -14.27 -13.36
CA ARG A 373 -14.63 -14.15 -12.27
C ARG A 373 -14.07 -15.51 -11.91
N TRP A 374 -12.76 -15.57 -11.72
CA TRP A 374 -12.06 -16.78 -11.31
C TRP A 374 -11.25 -16.49 -10.04
N VAL A 375 -11.72 -17.08 -8.94
CA VAL A 375 -10.97 -17.18 -7.70
C VAL A 375 -9.91 -18.27 -7.87
N LEU A 376 -8.63 -17.88 -7.84
CA LEU A 376 -7.49 -18.80 -7.94
C LEU A 376 -7.41 -19.67 -6.70
N ALA A 377 -7.29 -20.98 -6.89
CA ALA A 377 -7.18 -21.97 -5.83
C ALA A 377 -5.87 -22.74 -6.00
N MET A 378 -4.76 -22.01 -5.84
CA MET A 378 -3.42 -22.56 -6.01
C MET A 378 -3.11 -23.58 -4.92
N ARG A 379 -2.55 -24.72 -5.32
CA ARG A 379 -2.04 -25.73 -4.41
C ARG A 379 -0.54 -25.55 -4.26
N GLU A 380 -0.04 -25.60 -3.03
CA GLU A 380 1.41 -25.62 -2.79
C GLU A 380 2.04 -26.81 -3.51
N ARG A 381 3.22 -26.59 -4.09
CA ARG A 381 3.95 -27.63 -4.79
C ARG A 381 4.47 -28.63 -3.75
N PRO A 382 4.15 -29.94 -3.86
CA PRO A 382 4.65 -30.92 -2.92
C PRO A 382 6.18 -31.04 -3.01
N LEU A 383 6.84 -31.29 -1.87
CA LEU A 383 8.29 -31.53 -1.84
C LEU A 383 8.72 -32.76 -2.65
N VAL A 384 7.82 -33.73 -2.77
CA VAL A 384 8.00 -34.96 -3.56
C VAL A 384 6.68 -35.30 -4.24
N GLY A 385 6.69 -35.39 -5.57
CA GLY A 385 5.52 -35.71 -6.39
C GLY A 385 5.30 -34.71 -7.53
N GLU A 386 4.39 -35.07 -8.44
CA GLU A 386 3.92 -34.16 -9.47
C GLU A 386 2.79 -33.28 -8.94
N CYS A 387 2.70 -32.08 -9.50
CA CYS A 387 1.44 -31.33 -9.57
C CYS A 387 0.52 -32.04 -10.58
#